data_AF-A0A950AC75-F1
#
_entry.id   AF-A0A950AC75-F1
#
_cell.length_a   1.000
_cell.length_b   1.000
_cell.length_c   1.000
_cell.angle_alpha   90.00
_cell.angle_beta   90.00
_cell.angle_gamma   90.00
#
_symmetry.space_group_name_H-M   'P 1'
#
loop_
_entity.id
_entity.type
_entity.pdbx_description
1 polymer ?
#
loop_
_entity_poly.entity_id
_entity_poly.type
_entity_poly.pdbx_seq_one_letter_code
_entity_poly.pdbx_strand_id
1 'polypeptide(L)'
;MRVPSALFALALVLASPATATSQSSPKDDGVWTTVTVLARPVAAPRQAPADEYFGPERLSNLGVRNAIRDMNLEGTSPLALPEQLERIKAVEDALAIWSDRYPHDSWLPGTTLDFAKFLQSKDQPFTDDLALGYLIFLVQRYPSTGPGFEARSMLGSYHPMPAFDMSAATSQDPPASVGASTFPKTRR
;
A
#
# COMPACT_ATOMS: atom_id res chain seq x y z
N MET A 1 19.29 -44.92 -12.40
CA MET A 1 19.92 -44.15 -11.31
C MET A 1 19.11 -44.39 -10.05
N ARG A 2 19.69 -45.07 -9.05
CA ARG A 2 19.04 -45.46 -7.79
C ARG A 2 19.51 -44.50 -6.71
N VAL A 3 18.59 -43.86 -6.00
CA VAL A 3 18.88 -42.96 -4.87
C VAL A 3 18.63 -43.74 -3.57
N PRO A 4 19.55 -43.77 -2.60
CA PRO A 4 19.40 -44.56 -1.39
C PRO A 4 18.53 -43.85 -0.35
N SER A 5 17.64 -44.64 0.25
CA SER A 5 16.79 -44.30 1.39
C SER A 5 17.64 -44.08 2.66
N ALA A 6 17.52 -42.91 3.28
CA ALA A 6 18.12 -42.62 4.57
C ALA A 6 17.16 -43.00 5.71
N LEU A 7 17.59 -43.97 6.51
CA LEU A 7 16.97 -44.35 7.79
C LEU A 7 17.14 -43.21 8.80
N PHE A 8 16.03 -42.63 9.25
CA PHE A 8 16.00 -41.73 10.40
C PHE A 8 15.91 -42.55 11.69
N ALA A 9 16.98 -42.53 12.49
CA ALA A 9 16.99 -43.10 13.83
C ALA A 9 16.26 -42.17 14.80
N LEU A 10 15.19 -42.69 15.41
CA LEU A 10 14.41 -42.02 16.44
C LEU A 10 15.14 -42.15 17.78
N ALA A 11 15.76 -41.06 18.26
CA ALA A 11 16.37 -40.99 19.57
C ALA A 11 15.30 -40.68 20.63
N LEU A 12 15.01 -41.64 21.51
CA LEU A 12 14.09 -41.49 22.63
C LEU A 12 14.81 -40.76 23.78
N VAL A 13 14.45 -39.50 24.05
CA VAL A 13 14.96 -38.74 25.20
C VAL A 13 14.15 -39.12 26.44
N LEU A 14 14.82 -39.76 27.41
CA LEU A 14 14.27 -40.02 28.74
C LEU A 14 14.29 -38.70 29.54
N ALA A 15 13.11 -38.11 29.75
CA ALA A 15 12.96 -36.95 30.62
C ALA A 15 13.00 -37.41 32.09
N SER A 16 13.98 -36.91 32.86
CA SER A 16 14.02 -37.09 34.31
C SER A 16 12.89 -36.29 34.99
N PRO A 17 12.19 -36.84 35.99
CA PRO A 17 11.20 -36.09 36.74
C PRO A 17 11.90 -35.08 37.64
N ALA A 18 11.78 -33.79 37.31
CA ALA A 18 12.18 -32.71 38.20
C ALA A 18 11.28 -32.74 39.45
N THR A 19 11.88 -32.96 40.60
CA THR A 19 11.19 -32.89 41.89
C THR A 19 10.83 -31.44 42.16
N ALA A 20 9.54 -31.10 42.05
CA ALA A 20 9.04 -29.78 42.41
C ALA A 20 9.22 -29.57 43.91
N THR A 21 10.13 -28.68 44.30
CA THR A 21 10.17 -28.14 45.66
C THR A 21 8.89 -27.33 45.87
N SER A 22 7.98 -27.84 46.71
CA SER A 22 6.84 -27.09 47.22
C SER A 22 7.36 -25.87 47.98
N GLN A 23 7.40 -24.72 47.32
CA GLN A 23 7.50 -23.44 48.02
C GLN A 23 6.23 -23.32 48.87
N SER A 24 6.42 -23.20 50.18
CA SER A 24 5.35 -22.88 51.11
C SER A 24 4.61 -21.64 50.62
N SER A 25 3.29 -21.73 50.49
CA SER A 25 2.45 -20.58 50.15
C SER A 25 2.80 -19.40 51.07
N PRO A 26 2.92 -18.18 50.53
CA PRO A 26 3.18 -16.98 51.33
C PRO A 26 2.12 -16.90 52.43
N LYS A 27 2.57 -16.86 53.69
CA LYS A 27 1.71 -16.67 54.83
C LYS A 27 1.24 -15.21 54.80
N ASP A 28 -0.05 -15.02 54.52
CA ASP A 28 -0.70 -13.71 54.55
C ASP A 28 -0.58 -13.15 55.98
N ASP A 29 0.22 -12.11 56.15
CA ASP A 29 0.48 -11.46 57.43
C ASP A 29 -0.62 -10.47 57.82
N GLY A 30 -1.69 -10.37 57.00
CA GLY A 30 -2.79 -9.45 57.22
C GLY A 30 -2.42 -7.98 57.02
N VAL A 31 -1.23 -7.71 56.46
CA VAL A 31 -0.75 -6.37 56.16
C VAL A 31 -1.04 -6.07 54.69
N TRP A 32 -2.11 -5.31 54.46
CA TRP A 32 -2.43 -4.80 53.13
C TRP A 32 -1.33 -3.83 52.67
N THR A 33 -0.44 -4.32 51.82
CA THR A 33 0.61 -3.49 51.25
C THR A 33 0.05 -2.85 49.98
N THR A 34 -0.22 -1.55 50.01
CA THR A 34 -0.63 -0.81 48.81
C THR A 34 0.59 -0.62 47.92
N VAL A 35 0.67 -1.38 46.83
CA VAL A 35 1.71 -1.20 45.81
C VAL A 35 1.17 -0.32 44.71
N THR A 36 1.73 0.87 44.56
CA THR A 36 1.44 1.74 43.41
C THR A 36 2.17 1.19 42.19
N VAL A 37 1.44 0.48 41.32
CA VAL A 37 1.97 -0.01 40.05
C VAL A 37 1.90 1.14 39.02
N LEU A 38 3.03 1.80 38.79
CA LEU A 38 3.19 2.70 37.65
C LEU A 38 3.39 1.88 36.39
N ALA A 39 2.31 1.60 35.66
CA ALA A 39 2.40 0.95 34.35
C ALA A 39 3.16 1.87 33.37
N ARG A 40 4.24 1.37 32.77
CA ARG A 40 4.86 2.06 31.63
C ARG A 40 3.87 2.07 30.48
N PRO A 41 3.71 3.21 29.76
CA PRO A 41 2.90 3.20 28.54
C PRO A 41 3.50 2.18 27.58
N VAL A 42 2.65 1.25 27.13
CA VAL A 42 3.02 0.29 26.08
C VAL A 42 3.28 1.13 24.84
N ALA A 43 4.53 1.16 24.37
CA ALA A 43 4.85 1.85 23.13
C ALA A 43 3.99 1.26 22.02
N ALA A 44 3.38 2.11 21.20
CA ALA A 44 2.62 1.66 20.05
C ALA A 44 3.48 0.72 19.20
N PRO A 45 2.91 -0.37 18.65
CA PRO A 45 3.66 -1.27 17.79
C PRO A 45 4.29 -0.45 16.66
N ARG A 46 5.60 -0.63 16.44
CA ARG A 46 6.29 0.08 15.35
C ARG A 46 5.90 -0.43 13.97
N GLN A 47 5.39 -1.66 13.91
CA GLN A 47 5.03 -2.36 12.69
C GLN A 47 3.61 -2.89 12.80
N ALA A 48 2.85 -2.77 11.72
CA ALA A 48 1.50 -3.31 11.64
C ALA A 48 1.55 -4.85 11.69
N PRO A 49 0.72 -5.48 12.53
CA PRO A 49 0.43 -6.91 12.42
C PRO A 49 -0.07 -7.28 11.03
N ALA A 50 0.29 -8.47 10.54
CA ALA A 50 -0.14 -8.94 9.23
C ALA A 50 -1.66 -9.16 9.11
N ASP A 51 -2.32 -9.46 10.24
CA ASP A 51 -3.77 -9.70 10.33
C ASP A 51 -4.58 -8.42 10.59
N GLU A 52 -3.92 -7.27 10.64
CA GLU A 52 -4.61 -6.00 10.82
C GLU A 52 -5.10 -5.43 9.50
N TYR A 53 -6.34 -4.94 9.51
CA TYR A 53 -7.03 -4.48 8.32
C TYR A 53 -7.27 -2.97 8.36
N PHE A 54 -7.15 -2.33 7.20
CA PHE A 54 -7.26 -0.90 7.00
C PHE A 54 -8.33 -0.59 5.95
N GLY A 55 -9.00 0.55 6.12
CA GLY A 55 -10.01 1.05 5.18
C GLY A 55 -11.35 0.28 5.20
N PRO A 56 -12.34 0.76 4.42
CA PRO A 56 -13.64 0.10 4.28
C PRO A 56 -13.54 -1.30 3.68
N GLU A 57 -12.64 -1.47 2.71
CA GLU A 57 -12.40 -2.76 2.01
C GLU A 57 -11.57 -3.75 2.82
N ARG A 58 -11.20 -3.39 4.06
CA ARG A 58 -10.45 -4.24 4.99
C ARG A 58 -9.21 -4.84 4.33
N LEU A 59 -8.34 -4.01 3.76
CA LEU A 59 -7.07 -4.47 3.21
C LEU A 59 -6.03 -4.55 4.33
N SER A 60 -5.34 -5.68 4.46
CA SER A 60 -4.15 -5.77 5.32
C SER A 60 -2.93 -5.14 4.66
N ASN A 61 -1.84 -4.95 5.40
CA ASN A 61 -0.57 -4.48 4.83
C ASN A 61 -0.07 -5.36 3.66
N LEU A 62 -0.26 -6.68 3.75
CA LEU A 62 0.00 -7.61 2.65
C LEU A 62 -1.05 -7.49 1.54
N GLY A 63 -2.32 -7.31 1.90
CA GLY A 63 -3.42 -7.08 0.95
C GLY A 63 -3.19 -5.86 0.06
N VAL A 64 -2.78 -4.73 0.65
CA VAL A 64 -2.44 -3.49 -0.07
C VAL A 64 -1.33 -3.76 -1.09
N ARG A 65 -0.24 -4.41 -0.66
CA ARG A 65 0.91 -4.70 -1.54
C ARG A 65 0.55 -5.63 -2.69
N ASN A 66 -0.25 -6.67 -2.41
CA ASN A 66 -0.74 -7.57 -3.44
C ASN A 66 -1.65 -6.85 -4.43
N ALA A 67 -2.58 -6.00 -3.94
CA ALA A 67 -3.45 -5.22 -4.81
C ALA A 67 -2.65 -4.31 -5.76
N ILE A 68 -1.64 -3.59 -5.25
CA ILE A 68 -0.75 -2.76 -6.09
C ILE A 68 -0.02 -3.62 -7.12
N ARG A 69 0.54 -4.76 -6.70
CA ARG A 69 1.26 -5.67 -7.61
C ARG A 69 0.34 -6.21 -8.70
N ASP A 70 -0.86 -6.65 -8.35
CA ASP A 70 -1.79 -7.27 -9.29
C ASP A 70 -2.31 -6.22 -10.29
N MET A 71 -2.59 -4.99 -9.86
CA MET A 71 -2.90 -3.88 -10.77
C MET A 71 -1.73 -3.52 -11.71
N ASN A 72 -0.48 -3.64 -11.26
CA ASN A 72 0.69 -3.48 -12.13
C ASN A 72 0.78 -4.60 -13.18
N LEU A 73 0.47 -5.85 -12.80
CA LEU A 73 0.50 -7.00 -13.71
C LEU A 73 -0.59 -6.92 -14.79
N GLU A 74 -1.75 -6.37 -14.47
CA GLU A 74 -2.82 -6.07 -15.43
C GLU A 74 -2.42 -4.97 -16.44
N GLY A 75 -1.42 -4.17 -16.10
CA GLY A 75 -0.75 -3.23 -16.99
C GLY A 75 -1.24 -1.79 -16.90
N THR A 76 -0.68 -0.95 -17.76
CA THR A 76 -0.87 0.52 -17.78
C THR A 76 -1.84 1.01 -18.85
N SER A 77 -2.47 0.08 -19.58
CA SER A 77 -3.42 0.42 -20.65
C SER A 77 -4.55 1.30 -20.10
N PRO A 78 -4.96 2.36 -20.83
CA PRO A 78 -6.15 3.13 -20.48
C PRO A 78 -7.42 2.29 -20.36
N LEU A 79 -7.48 1.13 -21.04
CA LEU A 79 -8.60 0.19 -20.97
C LEU A 79 -8.67 -0.57 -19.64
N ALA A 80 -7.55 -0.75 -18.94
CA ALA A 80 -7.52 -1.43 -17.64
C ALA A 80 -7.92 -0.49 -16.49
N LEU A 81 -7.78 0.83 -16.69
CA LEU A 81 -7.99 1.81 -15.63
C LEU A 81 -9.41 1.76 -15.03
N PRO A 82 -10.51 1.70 -15.82
CA PRO A 82 -11.86 1.59 -15.26
C PRO A 82 -12.05 0.40 -14.32
N GLU A 83 -11.44 -0.75 -14.63
CA GLU A 83 -11.50 -1.97 -13.80
C GLU A 83 -10.60 -1.91 -12.55
N GLN A 84 -9.76 -0.89 -12.46
CA GLN A 84 -8.83 -0.69 -11.35
C GLN A 84 -9.25 0.43 -10.40
N LEU A 85 -10.20 1.29 -10.79
CA LEU A 85 -10.62 2.44 -9.98
C LEU A 85 -11.06 2.07 -8.56
N GLU A 86 -11.85 1.01 -8.40
CA GLU A 86 -12.30 0.55 -7.08
C GLU A 86 -11.12 0.09 -6.21
N ARG A 87 -10.14 -0.60 -6.81
CA ARG A 87 -8.94 -1.08 -6.10
C ARG A 87 -7.96 0.04 -5.79
N ILE A 88 -7.84 1.04 -6.67
CA ILE A 88 -7.10 2.27 -6.41
C ILE A 88 -7.67 2.95 -5.15
N LYS A 89 -9.00 3.18 -5.13
CA LYS A 89 -9.67 3.79 -3.98
C LYS A 89 -9.47 2.98 -2.70
N ALA A 90 -9.60 1.65 -2.78
CA ALA A 90 -9.38 0.76 -1.64
C ALA A 90 -7.96 0.89 -1.06
N VAL A 91 -6.95 0.98 -1.94
CA VAL A 91 -5.56 1.19 -1.54
C VAL A 91 -5.36 2.58 -0.94
N GLU A 92 -5.96 3.64 -1.49
CA GLU A 92 -5.88 4.99 -0.94
C GLU A 92 -6.40 5.05 0.51
N ASP A 93 -7.62 4.54 0.72
CA ASP A 93 -8.27 4.51 2.04
C ASP A 93 -7.45 3.68 3.04
N ALA A 94 -6.91 2.55 2.59
CA ALA A 94 -6.08 1.68 3.43
C ALA A 94 -4.74 2.33 3.78
N LEU A 95 -4.05 2.95 2.83
CA LEU A 95 -2.77 3.62 3.07
C LEU A 95 -2.92 4.82 4.01
N ALA A 96 -4.00 5.59 3.89
CA ALA A 96 -4.28 6.70 4.80
C ALA A 96 -4.36 6.21 6.26
N ILE A 97 -5.18 5.20 6.53
CA ILE A 97 -5.36 4.66 7.89
C ILE A 97 -4.10 3.93 8.38
N TRP A 98 -3.43 3.16 7.51
CA TRP A 98 -2.17 2.49 7.86
C TRP A 98 -1.11 3.50 8.26
N SER A 99 -0.98 4.61 7.52
CA SER A 99 0.01 5.65 7.82
C SER A 99 -0.25 6.43 9.10
N ASP A 100 -1.52 6.61 9.46
CA ASP A 100 -1.92 7.26 10.71
C ASP A 100 -1.63 6.36 11.92
N ARG A 101 -2.02 5.07 11.83
CA ARG A 101 -1.90 4.12 12.94
C ARG A 101 -0.47 3.63 13.15
N TYR A 102 0.27 3.40 12.06
CA TYR A 102 1.62 2.83 12.08
C TYR A 102 2.60 3.70 11.29
N PRO A 103 2.85 4.94 11.71
CA PRO A 103 3.68 5.88 10.95
C PRO A 103 5.15 5.45 10.85
N HIS A 104 5.60 4.52 11.69
CA HIS A 104 6.97 4.00 11.72
C HIS A 104 7.11 2.60 11.10
N ASP A 105 6.08 2.10 10.41
CA ASP A 105 6.14 0.80 9.75
C ASP A 105 7.19 0.82 8.63
N SER A 106 8.09 -0.16 8.66
CA SER A 106 9.18 -0.27 7.68
C SER A 106 8.70 -0.55 6.24
N TRP A 107 7.50 -1.11 6.06
CA TRP A 107 6.96 -1.45 4.73
C TRP A 107 6.22 -0.29 4.09
N LEU A 108 5.75 0.66 4.89
CA LEU A 108 4.88 1.75 4.43
C LEU A 108 5.58 2.65 3.40
N PRO A 109 6.84 3.13 3.58
CA PRO A 109 7.48 3.99 2.59
C PRO A 109 7.65 3.32 1.22
N GLY A 110 8.06 2.05 1.21
CA GLY A 110 8.22 1.28 -0.02
C GLY A 110 6.88 1.06 -0.72
N THR A 111 5.86 0.64 0.04
CA THR A 111 4.52 0.38 -0.51
C THR A 111 3.87 1.66 -1.06
N THR A 112 4.00 2.79 -0.37
CA THR A 112 3.50 4.08 -0.86
C THR A 112 4.22 4.54 -2.13
N LEU A 113 5.53 4.28 -2.24
CA LEU A 113 6.27 4.61 -3.46
C LEU A 113 5.86 3.74 -4.64
N ASP A 114 5.67 2.44 -4.43
CA ASP A 114 5.19 1.52 -5.46
C ASP A 114 3.81 1.95 -5.96
N PHE A 115 2.93 2.39 -5.05
CA PHE A 115 1.63 2.92 -5.42
C PHE A 115 1.71 4.24 -6.21
N ALA A 116 2.58 5.17 -5.79
CA ALA A 116 2.79 6.43 -6.52
C ALA A 116 3.32 6.19 -7.95
N LYS A 117 4.27 5.27 -8.11
CA LYS A 117 4.79 4.87 -9.44
C LYS A 117 3.70 4.22 -10.30
N PHE A 118 2.89 3.36 -9.70
CA PHE A 118 1.75 2.75 -10.39
C PHE A 118 0.76 3.82 -10.88
N LEU A 119 0.39 4.77 -10.03
CA LEU A 119 -0.51 5.88 -10.39
C LEU A 119 0.08 6.73 -11.52
N GLN A 120 1.35 7.13 -11.41
CA GLN A 120 2.04 7.88 -12.45
C GLN A 120 2.05 7.13 -13.79
N SER A 121 2.23 5.82 -13.77
CA SER A 121 2.28 5.00 -14.99
C SER A 121 0.98 4.95 -15.79
N LYS A 122 -0.13 5.49 -15.26
CA LYS A 122 -1.42 5.57 -15.96
C LYS A 122 -1.52 6.74 -16.93
N ASP A 123 -0.65 7.73 -16.81
CA ASP A 123 -0.62 8.93 -17.67
C ASP A 123 -2.01 9.59 -17.80
N GLN A 124 -2.76 9.68 -16.69
CA GLN A 124 -4.04 10.38 -16.62
C GLN A 124 -3.96 11.55 -15.64
N PRO A 125 -4.64 12.68 -15.90
CA PRO A 125 -4.58 13.85 -15.02
C PRO A 125 -4.88 13.54 -13.55
N PHE A 126 -5.95 12.79 -13.28
CA PHE A 126 -6.34 12.49 -11.89
C PHE A 126 -5.35 11.54 -11.18
N THR A 127 -4.77 10.57 -11.90
CA THR A 127 -3.78 9.67 -11.31
C THR A 127 -2.46 10.39 -11.06
N ASP A 128 -2.11 11.34 -11.92
CA ASP A 128 -0.92 12.15 -11.77
C ASP A 128 -1.01 13.08 -10.54
N ASP A 129 -2.19 13.65 -10.28
CA ASP A 129 -2.45 14.45 -9.08
C ASP A 129 -2.29 13.60 -7.81
N LEU A 130 -2.85 12.38 -7.82
CA LEU A 130 -2.70 11.44 -6.70
C LEU A 130 -1.25 10.99 -6.50
N ALA A 131 -0.56 10.63 -7.58
CA ALA A 131 0.85 10.24 -7.54
C ALA A 131 1.71 11.37 -6.96
N LEU A 132 1.49 12.62 -7.39
CA LEU A 132 2.18 13.79 -6.87
C LEU A 132 1.94 13.95 -5.35
N GLY A 133 0.70 13.80 -4.90
CA GLY A 133 0.35 13.83 -3.48
C GLY A 133 1.14 12.81 -2.65
N TYR A 134 1.23 11.55 -3.13
CA TYR A 134 1.98 10.51 -2.45
C TYR A 134 3.50 10.72 -2.48
N LEU A 135 4.06 11.25 -3.57
CA LEU A 135 5.48 11.61 -3.64
C LEU A 135 5.82 12.72 -2.65
N ILE A 136 4.98 13.76 -2.55
CA ILE A 136 5.14 14.83 -1.56
C ILE A 136 5.04 14.27 -0.14
N PHE A 137 4.05 13.41 0.12
CA PHE A 137 3.89 12.73 1.41
C PHE A 137 5.15 11.95 1.81
N LEU A 138 5.75 11.19 0.88
CA LEU A 138 6.99 10.44 1.13
C LEU A 138 8.16 11.35 1.48
N VAL A 139 8.33 12.46 0.75
CA VAL A 139 9.42 13.42 1.02
C VAL A 139 9.25 14.10 2.37
N GLN A 140 8.02 14.39 2.77
CA GLN A 140 7.73 15.05 4.05
C GLN A 140 7.83 14.09 5.24
N ARG A 141 7.24 12.89 5.12
CA ARG A 141 7.09 11.94 6.22
C ARG A 141 8.28 11.00 6.37
N TYR A 142 8.96 10.67 5.28
CA TYR A 142 10.05 9.68 5.23
C TYR A 142 11.33 10.20 4.55
N PRO A 143 11.82 11.42 4.87
CA PRO A 143 12.87 12.11 4.13
C PRO A 143 14.23 11.41 4.10
N SER A 144 14.50 10.53 5.06
CA SER A 144 15.79 9.82 5.22
C SER A 144 15.73 8.35 4.77
N THR A 145 14.58 7.89 4.28
CA THR A 145 14.42 6.52 3.77
C THR A 145 14.79 6.46 2.28
N GLY A 146 15.20 5.28 1.80
CA GLY A 146 15.42 5.06 0.36
C GLY A 146 14.25 5.53 -0.51
N PRO A 147 13.00 5.12 -0.21
CA PRO A 147 11.83 5.60 -0.94
C PRO A 147 11.62 7.11 -0.89
N GLY A 148 11.93 7.78 0.22
CA GLY A 148 11.86 9.23 0.32
C GLY A 148 12.88 9.96 -0.55
N PHE A 149 14.10 9.44 -0.67
CA PHE A 149 15.10 9.98 -1.59
C PHE A 149 14.68 9.79 -3.05
N GLU A 150 14.16 8.61 -3.39
CA GLU A 150 13.66 8.34 -4.74
C GLU A 150 12.46 9.23 -5.09
N ALA A 151 11.51 9.40 -4.18
CA ALA A 151 10.38 10.30 -4.36
C ALA A 151 10.83 11.74 -4.60
N ARG A 152 11.84 12.23 -3.87
CA ARG A 152 12.43 13.55 -4.11
C ARG A 152 13.05 13.66 -5.50
N SER A 153 13.74 12.62 -5.95
CA SER A 153 14.29 12.58 -7.31
C SER A 153 13.18 12.63 -8.36
N MET A 154 12.12 11.83 -8.18
CA MET A 154 10.97 11.79 -9.10
C MET A 154 10.26 13.14 -9.19
N LEU A 155 10.08 13.85 -8.07
CA LEU A 155 9.50 15.20 -8.05
C LEU A 155 10.30 16.20 -8.89
N GLY A 156 11.63 16.07 -8.92
CA GLY A 156 12.51 16.94 -9.71
C GLY A 156 12.34 16.75 -11.23
N SER A 157 11.85 15.59 -11.67
CA SER A 157 11.60 15.24 -13.07
C SER A 157 10.11 15.07 -13.38
N TYR A 158 9.22 15.48 -12.48
CA TYR A 158 7.79 15.20 -12.61
C TYR A 158 7.14 16.16 -13.61
N HIS A 159 6.45 15.60 -14.59
CA HIS A 159 5.70 16.36 -15.60
C HIS A 159 4.25 15.87 -15.59
N PRO A 160 3.32 16.59 -14.92
CA PRO A 160 1.93 16.17 -14.88
C PRO A 160 1.31 16.29 -16.27
N MET A 161 0.50 15.31 -16.65
CA MET A 161 -0.28 15.37 -17.87
C MET A 161 -1.28 16.53 -17.78
N PRO A 162 -1.32 17.43 -18.78
CA PRO A 162 -2.28 18.52 -18.75
C PRO A 162 -3.70 17.96 -18.81
N ALA A 163 -4.57 18.45 -17.93
CA ALA A 163 -5.99 18.17 -18.00
C ALA A 163 -6.55 18.78 -19.28
N PHE A 164 -6.70 17.97 -20.33
CA PHE A 164 -7.39 18.39 -21.54
C PHE A 164 -8.88 18.39 -21.30
N ASP A 165 -9.42 19.56 -20.99
CA ASP A 165 -10.86 19.77 -20.96
C ASP A 165 -11.43 19.77 -22.38
N MET A 166 -11.94 18.62 -22.83
CA MET A 166 -12.62 18.52 -24.12
C MET A 166 -13.97 19.27 -24.14
N SER A 167 -14.50 19.73 -22.99
CA SER A 167 -15.65 20.64 -22.95
C SER A 167 -15.28 22.09 -23.25
N ALA A 168 -14.00 22.46 -23.07
CA ALA A 168 -13.44 23.73 -23.48
C ALA A 168 -12.94 23.74 -24.95
N ALA A 169 -13.05 22.61 -25.66
CA ALA A 169 -12.91 22.60 -27.11
C ALA A 169 -14.05 23.45 -27.69
N THR A 170 -13.75 24.74 -27.89
CA THR A 170 -14.60 25.65 -28.63
C THR A 170 -15.07 24.93 -29.88
N SER A 171 -16.37 25.00 -30.14
CA SER A 171 -16.98 24.65 -31.41
C SER A 171 -16.33 25.49 -32.51
N GLN A 172 -15.11 25.15 -32.91
CA GLN A 172 -14.62 25.51 -34.22
C GLN A 172 -15.60 24.82 -35.15
N ASP A 173 -16.40 25.63 -35.84
CA ASP A 173 -17.22 25.16 -36.94
C ASP A 173 -16.39 24.16 -37.72
N PRO A 174 -16.89 22.91 -37.91
CA PRO A 174 -16.11 21.90 -38.61
C PRO A 174 -15.65 22.54 -39.92
N PRO A 175 -14.33 22.54 -40.23
CA PRO A 175 -13.87 23.10 -41.50
C PRO A 175 -14.71 22.45 -42.57
N ALA A 176 -15.43 23.29 -43.34
CA ALA A 176 -16.46 22.87 -44.28
C ALA A 176 -16.02 21.56 -44.91
N SER A 177 -16.75 20.48 -44.60
CA SER A 177 -16.38 19.12 -44.99
C SER A 177 -15.84 19.12 -46.40
N VAL A 178 -14.61 18.66 -46.60
CA VAL A 178 -13.95 18.61 -47.92
C VAL A 178 -14.83 17.85 -48.94
N GLY A 179 -15.70 16.95 -48.46
CA GLY A 179 -16.69 16.24 -49.26
C GLY A 179 -17.80 17.11 -49.87
N ALA A 180 -18.10 18.28 -49.32
CA ALA A 180 -19.08 19.21 -49.90
C ALA A 180 -18.58 19.88 -51.18
N SER A 181 -17.25 19.95 -51.37
CA SER A 181 -16.63 20.46 -52.59
C SER A 181 -16.52 19.42 -53.71
N THR A 182 -16.51 18.12 -53.38
CA THR A 182 -16.19 17.06 -54.36
C THR A 182 -17.42 16.38 -54.97
N PHE A 183 -18.58 16.44 -54.32
CA PHE A 183 -19.80 15.77 -54.81
C PHE A 183 -20.95 16.76 -54.99
N PRO A 184 -21.10 17.39 -56.18
CA PRO A 184 -22.29 18.17 -56.48
C PRO A 184 -23.52 17.26 -56.38
N LYS A 185 -24.49 17.65 -55.54
CA LYS A 185 -25.79 16.98 -55.43
C LYS A 185 -26.48 16.99 -56.80
N THR A 186 -26.47 15.86 -57.49
CA THR A 186 -27.29 15.66 -58.68
C THR A 186 -28.75 15.65 -58.24
N ARG A 187 -29.50 16.74 -58.50
CA ARG A 187 -30.95 16.76 -58.35
C ARG A 187 -31.54 15.73 -59.31
N ARG A 188 -32.34 14.79 -58.77
CA ARG A 188 -33.34 14.04 -59.54
C ARG A 188 -34.67 14.77 -59.49
#